data_AF-A0A6P0U6I2-F1
#
_entry.id   AF-A0A6P0U6I2-F1
#
_cell.length_a   1.000
_cell.length_b   1.000
_cell.length_c   1.000
_cell.angle_alpha   90.00
_cell.angle_beta   90.00
_cell.angle_gamma   90.00
#
_symmetry.space_group_name_H-M   'P 1'
#
loop_
_entity.id
_entity.type
_entity.pdbx_description
1 polymer ?
#
loop_
_entity_poly.entity_id
_entity_poly.type
_entity_poly.pdbx_seq_one_letter_code
_entity_poly.pdbx_strand_id
1 'polypeptide(L)'
;WQVKPIDIVRRPTGGRAVLHQGDLTYSVITSGFPSSRIESYQAICEFLILGWRSLGVDLVYGNAGRGYIHNPSCFGTSTGADLILPNGGKLIGSAQLRKGRGILQHGSMILTPDVEFFSYVFNSQPSPGVSDISTSVLSAVDHREVMINQIIEALVRAAMECFKIQLITEPLSEREWIEIKSFSV
;
A
#
# COMPACT_ATOMS: atom_id res chain seq x y z
N TRP A 1 17.34 1.58 -15.22
CA TRP A 1 16.20 1.68 -16.16
C TRP A 1 16.36 2.94 -16.99
N GLN A 2 16.32 2.85 -18.33
CA GLN A 2 16.53 3.98 -19.25
C GLN A 2 17.66 4.92 -18.77
N VAL A 3 18.89 4.37 -18.67
CA VAL A 3 20.13 5.01 -18.18
C VAL A 3 20.17 5.54 -16.74
N LYS A 4 19.09 5.47 -15.95
CA LYS A 4 19.10 5.80 -14.52
C LYS A 4 19.33 4.58 -13.62
N PRO A 5 20.13 4.68 -12.54
CA PRO A 5 20.21 3.63 -11.53
C PRO A 5 18.86 3.45 -10.84
N ILE A 6 18.63 2.25 -10.30
CA ILE A 6 17.43 1.93 -9.51
C ILE A 6 17.89 1.85 -8.06
N ASP A 7 17.29 2.67 -7.20
CA ASP A 7 17.60 2.65 -5.78
C ASP A 7 17.06 1.37 -5.14
N ILE A 8 17.92 0.71 -4.35
CA ILE A 8 17.56 -0.51 -3.63
C ILE A 8 17.51 -0.18 -2.14
N VAL A 9 16.31 -0.27 -1.57
CA VAL A 9 16.06 0.01 -0.15
C VAL A 9 15.54 -1.23 0.57
N ARG A 10 15.99 -1.42 1.82
CA ARG A 10 15.50 -2.49 2.70
C ARG A 10 14.60 -1.90 3.77
N ARG A 11 13.33 -2.32 3.77
CA ARG A 11 12.35 -1.92 4.79
C ARG A 11 12.46 -2.77 6.07
N PRO A 12 11.99 -2.27 7.23
CA PRO A 12 12.07 -2.99 8.51
C PRO A 12 11.07 -4.16 8.64
N THR A 13 10.01 -4.17 7.84
CA THR A 13 9.04 -5.29 7.78
C THR A 13 9.53 -6.41 6.85
N GLY A 14 9.04 -7.64 7.06
CA GLY A 14 9.23 -8.74 6.11
C GLY A 14 8.46 -8.57 4.78
N GLY A 15 8.37 -9.66 4.01
CA GLY A 15 7.71 -9.73 2.71
C GLY A 15 8.67 -9.65 1.52
N ARG A 16 8.12 -9.56 0.31
CA ARG A 16 8.87 -9.59 -0.96
C ARG A 16 9.28 -8.20 -1.45
N ALA A 17 9.99 -8.15 -2.57
CA ALA A 17 10.32 -6.92 -3.25
C ALA A 17 9.05 -6.21 -3.76
N VAL A 18 9.07 -4.88 -3.71
CA VAL A 18 8.05 -3.98 -4.22
C VAL A 18 8.77 -2.97 -5.11
N LEU A 19 8.25 -2.76 -6.32
CA LEU A 19 8.71 -1.69 -7.19
C LEU A 19 7.86 -0.45 -6.89
N HIS A 20 8.47 0.56 -6.28
CA HIS A 20 7.85 1.86 -6.06
C HIS A 20 7.96 2.69 -7.32
N GLN A 21 6.94 2.61 -8.17
CA GLN A 21 6.80 3.45 -9.34
C GLN A 21 5.30 3.64 -9.60
N GLY A 22 4.87 4.89 -9.63
CA GLY A 22 3.48 5.22 -9.90
C GLY A 22 2.50 4.78 -8.81
N ASP A 23 2.99 4.46 -7.61
CA ASP A 23 2.19 4.01 -6.47
C ASP A 23 1.96 5.12 -5.43
N LEU A 24 0.97 4.90 -4.55
CA LEU A 24 0.75 5.68 -3.34
C LEU A 24 1.04 4.81 -2.12
N THR A 25 1.96 5.25 -1.27
CA THR A 25 2.33 4.52 -0.04
C THR A 25 1.65 5.09 1.18
N TYR A 26 1.33 4.24 2.14
CA TYR A 26 0.77 4.64 3.44
C TYR A 26 1.49 3.92 4.58
N SER A 27 1.43 4.50 5.78
CA SER A 27 1.85 3.84 7.01
C SER A 27 0.97 4.23 8.19
N VAL A 28 0.62 3.25 9.02
CA VAL A 28 -0.09 3.41 10.30
C VAL A 28 0.83 2.89 11.40
N ILE A 29 1.17 3.77 12.34
CA ILE A 29 1.92 3.44 13.56
C ILE A 29 0.94 3.56 14.72
N THR A 30 0.71 2.46 15.44
CA THR A 30 -0.32 2.41 16.48
C THR A 30 -0.01 1.41 17.58
N SER A 31 -0.84 1.36 18.62
CA SER A 31 -0.82 0.39 19.70
C SER A 31 -2.27 0.13 20.18
N GLY A 32 -2.47 -0.82 21.11
CA GLY A 32 -3.80 -1.07 21.68
C GLY A 32 -4.74 -1.94 20.84
N PHE A 33 -4.23 -2.55 19.76
CA PHE A 33 -4.95 -3.57 18.99
C PHE A 33 -4.85 -4.97 19.63
N PRO A 34 -5.74 -5.92 19.24
CA PRO A 34 -5.67 -7.31 19.69
C PRO A 34 -4.28 -7.93 19.53
N SER A 35 -3.97 -8.95 20.33
CA SER A 35 -2.71 -9.70 20.22
C SER A 35 -2.64 -10.52 18.92
N SER A 36 -3.80 -10.87 18.35
CA SER A 36 -3.91 -11.54 17.07
C SER A 36 -3.38 -10.65 15.95
N ARG A 37 -2.33 -11.12 15.27
CA ARG A 37 -1.72 -10.42 14.13
C ARG A 37 -2.74 -10.21 13.01
N ILE A 38 -3.51 -11.25 12.69
CA ILE A 38 -4.50 -11.23 11.61
C ILE A 38 -5.61 -10.22 11.92
N GLU A 39 -6.18 -10.26 13.12
CA GLU A 39 -7.26 -9.32 13.51
C GLU A 39 -6.79 -7.87 13.45
N SER A 40 -5.60 -7.57 14.01
CA SER A 40 -5.07 -6.21 13.96
C SER A 40 -4.76 -5.75 12.54
N TYR A 41 -4.29 -6.67 11.70
CA TYR A 41 -3.98 -6.37 10.31
C TYR A 41 -5.26 -6.04 9.55
N GLN A 42 -6.29 -6.87 9.70
CA GLN A 42 -7.60 -6.68 9.08
C GLN A 42 -8.28 -5.41 9.57
N ALA A 43 -8.23 -5.14 10.87
CA ALA A 43 -8.78 -3.93 11.46
C ALA A 43 -8.10 -2.65 10.93
N ILE A 44 -6.78 -2.70 10.68
CA ILE A 44 -6.07 -1.60 10.00
C ILE A 44 -6.42 -1.54 8.51
N CYS A 45 -6.63 -2.66 7.83
CA CYS A 45 -7.02 -2.66 6.42
C CYS A 45 -8.43 -2.12 6.16
N GLU A 46 -9.30 -2.07 7.17
CA GLU A 46 -10.69 -1.65 6.99
C GLU A 46 -10.83 -0.23 6.42
N PHE A 47 -10.00 0.73 6.86
CA PHE A 47 -10.07 2.10 6.30
C PHE A 47 -9.69 2.14 4.81
N LEU A 48 -8.81 1.24 4.36
CA LEU A 48 -8.46 1.12 2.94
C LEU A 48 -9.67 0.62 2.17
N ILE A 49 -10.31 -0.44 2.64
CA ILE A 49 -11.49 -1.02 1.99
C ILE A 49 -12.61 0.03 1.89
N LEU A 50 -12.94 0.71 2.99
CA LEU A 50 -14.00 1.72 3.00
C LEU A 50 -13.64 2.97 2.18
N GLY A 51 -12.40 3.44 2.28
CA GLY A 51 -11.94 4.60 1.50
C GLY A 51 -12.02 4.34 0.00
N TRP A 52 -11.50 3.21 -0.48
CA TRP A 52 -11.60 2.83 -1.89
C TRP A 52 -13.05 2.57 -2.33
N ARG A 53 -13.88 1.95 -1.48
CA ARG A 53 -15.31 1.78 -1.77
C ARG A 53 -16.03 3.11 -1.96
N SER A 54 -15.69 4.14 -1.17
CA SER A 54 -16.27 5.48 -1.33
C SER A 54 -15.95 6.13 -2.68
N LEU A 55 -14.88 5.66 -3.35
CA LEU A 55 -14.48 6.05 -4.70
C LEU A 55 -15.05 5.13 -5.79
N GLY A 56 -15.94 4.20 -5.42
CA GLY A 56 -16.54 3.23 -6.34
C GLY A 56 -15.64 2.04 -6.67
N VAL A 57 -14.57 1.81 -5.91
CA VAL A 57 -13.66 0.67 -6.09
C VAL A 57 -13.82 -0.30 -4.93
N ASP A 58 -14.51 -1.42 -5.18
CA ASP A 58 -14.63 -2.47 -4.18
C ASP A 58 -13.33 -3.27 -4.06
N LEU A 59 -12.87 -3.46 -2.82
CA LEU A 59 -11.72 -4.29 -2.49
C LEU A 59 -12.14 -5.43 -1.57
N VAL A 60 -11.55 -6.60 -1.81
CA VAL A 60 -11.71 -7.80 -0.98
C VAL A 60 -10.36 -8.35 -0.57
N TYR A 61 -10.33 -9.14 0.50
CA TYR A 61 -9.12 -9.88 0.84
C TYR A 61 -8.82 -10.92 -0.24
N GLY A 62 -7.56 -11.02 -0.61
CA GLY A 62 -7.08 -12.08 -1.50
C GLY A 62 -7.22 -13.45 -0.86
N ASN A 63 -7.23 -14.49 -1.69
CA ASN A 63 -7.08 -15.87 -1.22
C ASN A 63 -5.59 -16.24 -1.19
N ALA A 64 -5.19 -17.00 -0.16
CA ALA A 64 -3.87 -17.63 -0.12
C ALA A 64 -3.82 -18.77 -1.16
N GLY A 65 -3.46 -18.46 -2.40
CA GLY A 65 -3.29 -19.46 -3.46
C GLY A 65 -1.95 -20.22 -3.32
N ARG A 66 -1.92 -21.48 -3.76
CA ARG A 66 -0.74 -22.38 -3.74
C ARG A 66 0.43 -21.97 -4.67
N GLY A 67 0.42 -20.76 -5.22
CA GLY A 67 1.45 -20.22 -6.12
C GLY A 67 2.52 -19.36 -5.43
N TYR A 68 2.52 -19.32 -4.09
CA TYR A 68 3.41 -18.45 -3.32
C TYR A 68 4.89 -18.69 -3.64
N ILE A 69 5.32 -19.89 -4.03
CA ILE A 69 6.75 -20.26 -3.87
C ILE A 69 7.69 -19.64 -4.94
N HIS A 70 7.21 -19.14 -6.09
CA HIS A 70 8.10 -18.80 -7.23
C HIS A 70 8.05 -17.36 -7.78
N ASN A 71 7.31 -16.41 -7.19
CA ASN A 71 7.25 -15.04 -7.73
C ASN A 71 8.02 -14.01 -6.87
N PRO A 72 9.07 -13.33 -7.37
CA PRO A 72 9.85 -12.39 -6.55
C PRO A 72 9.08 -11.10 -6.19
N SER A 73 8.00 -10.77 -6.90
CA SER A 73 7.18 -9.58 -6.67
C SER A 73 6.13 -9.81 -5.59
N CYS A 74 6.02 -8.87 -4.64
CA CYS A 74 4.93 -8.88 -3.67
C CYS A 74 3.57 -8.78 -4.38
N PHE A 75 3.47 -8.01 -5.47
CA PHE A 75 2.22 -7.82 -6.22
C PHE A 75 1.90 -8.97 -7.18
N GLY A 76 2.91 -9.77 -7.53
CA GLY A 76 2.74 -11.00 -8.30
C GLY A 76 2.16 -12.18 -7.51
N THR A 77 1.85 -12.00 -6.22
CA THR A 77 1.20 -13.00 -5.35
C THR A 77 0.13 -12.35 -4.47
N SER A 78 -0.97 -13.08 -4.19
CA SER A 78 -1.91 -12.71 -3.13
C SER A 78 -1.69 -13.60 -1.90
N THR A 79 -1.43 -12.96 -0.76
CA THR A 79 -1.61 -13.52 0.57
C THR A 79 -3.07 -13.32 1.00
N GLY A 80 -3.51 -14.04 2.04
CA GLY A 80 -4.84 -13.83 2.65
C GLY A 80 -5.07 -12.42 3.24
N ALA A 81 -4.03 -11.57 3.20
CA ALA A 81 -3.97 -10.26 3.80
C ALA A 81 -3.80 -9.14 2.74
N ASP A 82 -3.69 -9.49 1.46
CA ASP A 82 -3.63 -8.48 0.40
C ASP A 82 -5.02 -8.02 -0.01
N LEU A 83 -5.15 -6.77 -0.47
CA LEU A 83 -6.42 -6.25 -0.98
C LEU A 83 -6.42 -6.30 -2.50
N ILE A 84 -7.40 -7.01 -3.03
CA ILE A 84 -7.57 -7.29 -4.45
C ILE A 84 -8.89 -6.71 -4.96
N LEU A 85 -8.92 -6.40 -6.24
CA LEU A 85 -10.11 -6.11 -7.01
C LEU A 85 -10.96 -7.38 -7.20
N PRO A 86 -12.26 -7.25 -7.51
CA PRO A 86 -13.13 -8.39 -7.79
C PRO A 86 -12.66 -9.26 -8.98
N ASN A 87 -11.90 -8.67 -9.91
CA ASN A 87 -11.30 -9.38 -11.04
C ASN A 87 -10.00 -10.14 -10.69
N GLY A 88 -9.57 -10.13 -9.41
CA GLY A 88 -8.36 -10.79 -8.93
C GLY A 88 -7.09 -9.94 -8.95
N GLY A 89 -7.15 -8.72 -9.48
CA GLY A 89 -6.04 -7.78 -9.52
C GLY A 89 -5.64 -7.27 -8.14
N LYS A 90 -4.39 -7.51 -7.71
CA LYS A 90 -3.90 -6.97 -6.43
C LYS A 90 -3.64 -5.46 -6.54
N LEU A 91 -4.42 -4.69 -5.80
CA LEU A 91 -4.28 -3.23 -5.76
C LEU A 91 -3.36 -2.79 -4.63
N ILE A 92 -3.49 -3.39 -3.44
CA ILE A 92 -2.76 -2.97 -2.25
C ILE A 92 -2.03 -4.17 -1.64
N GLY A 93 -0.72 -4.01 -1.50
CA GLY A 93 0.13 -4.93 -0.73
C GLY A 93 0.60 -4.23 0.53
N SER A 94 0.41 -4.88 1.69
CA SER A 94 0.85 -4.33 2.98
C SER A 94 1.75 -5.31 3.74
N ALA A 95 2.50 -4.78 4.69
CA ALA A 95 3.33 -5.54 5.61
C ALA A 95 3.22 -4.95 7.02
N GLN A 96 3.30 -5.82 8.03
CA GLN A 96 3.18 -5.42 9.42
C GLN A 96 4.41 -5.87 10.24
N LEU A 97 4.93 -4.98 11.08
CA LEU A 97 5.94 -5.25 12.10
C LEU A 97 5.32 -4.96 13.47
N ARG A 98 5.62 -5.82 14.45
CA ARG A 98 5.26 -5.61 15.85
C ARG A 98 6.51 -5.56 16.71
N LYS A 99 6.61 -4.54 17.57
CA LYS A 99 7.70 -4.39 18.54
C LYS A 99 7.10 -3.95 19.88
N GLY A 100 7.17 -4.84 20.87
CA GLY A 100 6.48 -4.62 22.15
C GLY A 100 4.97 -4.47 21.94
N ARG A 101 4.41 -3.33 22.39
CA ARG A 101 2.99 -2.97 22.17
C ARG A 101 2.74 -2.20 20.87
N GLY A 102 3.81 -1.79 20.17
CA GLY A 102 3.73 -1.00 18.94
C GLY A 102 3.52 -1.88 17.72
N ILE A 103 2.73 -1.36 16.78
CA ILE A 103 2.45 -1.93 15.48
C ILE A 103 2.82 -0.88 14.43
N LEU A 104 3.60 -1.29 13.44
CA LEU A 104 3.80 -0.57 12.19
C LEU A 104 3.16 -1.41 11.09
N GLN A 105 2.12 -0.88 10.44
CA GLN A 105 1.60 -1.44 9.19
C GLN A 105 1.78 -0.41 8.10
N HIS A 106 2.38 -0.81 6.99
CA HIS A 106 2.57 0.07 5.84
C HIS A 106 2.35 -0.72 4.55
N GLY A 107 2.09 -0.02 3.47
CA GLY A 107 1.82 -0.65 2.20
C GLY A 107 1.91 0.31 1.03
N SER A 108 1.76 -0.27 -0.15
CA SER A 108 1.79 0.40 -1.44
C SER A 108 0.51 0.07 -2.20
N MET A 109 -0.07 1.09 -2.83
CA MET A 109 -1.26 1.01 -3.67
C MET A 109 -0.83 1.33 -5.09
N ILE A 110 -0.94 0.37 -6.01
CA ILE A 110 -0.55 0.60 -7.40
C ILE A 110 -1.61 1.48 -8.07
N LEU A 111 -1.21 2.65 -8.60
CA LEU A 111 -2.14 3.55 -9.30
C LEU A 111 -1.86 3.59 -10.80
N THR A 112 -0.60 3.80 -11.18
CA THR A 112 -0.17 3.98 -12.58
C THR A 112 1.13 3.23 -12.84
N PRO A 113 1.10 1.88 -12.94
CA PRO A 113 2.31 1.08 -13.10
C PRO A 113 2.87 1.21 -14.52
N ASP A 114 4.17 1.38 -14.63
CA ASP A 114 4.94 1.21 -15.86
C ASP A 114 5.14 -0.29 -16.10
N VAL A 115 4.38 -0.82 -17.05
CA VAL A 115 4.35 -2.26 -17.38
C VAL A 115 5.72 -2.75 -17.86
N GLU A 116 6.42 -1.96 -18.67
CA GLU A 116 7.73 -2.33 -19.19
C GLU A 116 8.76 -2.35 -18.07
N PHE A 117 8.73 -1.33 -17.20
CA PHE A 117 9.66 -1.26 -16.09
C PHE A 117 9.41 -2.37 -15.05
N PHE A 118 8.14 -2.64 -14.72
CA PHE A 118 7.77 -3.75 -13.85
C PHE A 118 8.24 -5.09 -14.44
N SER A 119 8.03 -5.30 -15.73
CA SER A 119 8.48 -6.50 -16.45
C SER A 119 10.00 -6.63 -16.44
N TYR A 120 10.72 -5.52 -16.60
CA TYR A 120 12.18 -5.50 -16.53
C TYR A 120 12.71 -5.90 -15.14
N VAL A 121 12.08 -5.40 -14.06
CA VAL A 121 12.54 -5.65 -12.69
C VAL A 121 12.17 -7.07 -12.21
N PHE A 122 10.96 -7.53 -12.51
CA PHE A 122 10.43 -8.77 -11.94
C PHE A 122 10.28 -9.93 -12.92
N ASN A 123 10.60 -9.73 -14.20
CA ASN A 123 10.39 -10.72 -15.26
C ASN A 123 8.96 -11.29 -15.25
N SER A 124 7.97 -10.43 -14.98
CA SER A 124 6.55 -10.78 -14.87
C SER A 124 5.69 -9.56 -15.17
N GLN A 125 4.40 -9.77 -15.46
CA GLN A 125 3.46 -8.68 -15.67
C GLN A 125 2.91 -8.14 -14.33
N PRO A 126 2.58 -6.84 -14.25
CA PRO A 126 1.89 -6.28 -13.09
C PRO A 126 0.50 -6.90 -12.93
N SER A 127 -0.10 -6.72 -11.75
CA SER A 127 -1.43 -7.28 -11.45
C SER A 127 -2.50 -6.75 -12.42
N PRO A 128 -3.41 -7.61 -12.92
CA PRO A 128 -4.45 -7.20 -13.87
C PRO A 128 -5.37 -6.09 -13.32
N GLY A 129 -5.93 -5.25 -14.18
CA GLY A 129 -7.03 -4.32 -13.85
C GLY A 129 -6.65 -3.03 -13.12
N VAL A 130 -5.37 -2.82 -12.80
CA VAL A 130 -4.93 -1.57 -12.14
C VAL A 130 -5.03 -0.35 -13.07
N SER A 131 -4.78 -0.55 -14.38
CA SER A 131 -4.97 0.49 -15.41
C SER A 131 -6.40 1.04 -15.43
N ASP A 132 -7.38 0.19 -15.14
CA ASP A 132 -8.80 0.52 -15.26
C ASP A 132 -9.25 1.42 -14.11
N ILE A 133 -8.65 1.29 -12.92
CA ILE A 133 -8.88 2.17 -11.77
C ILE A 133 -8.48 3.60 -12.11
N SER A 134 -7.33 3.80 -12.75
CA SER A 134 -6.90 5.14 -13.12
C SER A 134 -7.92 5.81 -14.05
N THR A 135 -8.60 5.04 -14.90
CA THR A 135 -9.62 5.52 -15.83
C THR A 135 -10.97 5.73 -15.14
N SER A 136 -11.32 4.91 -14.14
CA SER A 136 -12.58 5.07 -13.39
C SER A 136 -12.52 6.20 -12.37
N VAL A 137 -11.35 6.43 -11.76
CA VAL A 137 -11.12 7.52 -10.80
C VAL A 137 -10.81 8.84 -11.52
N LEU A 138 -10.32 8.81 -12.78
CA LEU A 138 -10.00 10.01 -13.56
C LEU A 138 -10.72 10.11 -14.91
N SER A 139 -11.43 11.21 -15.11
CA SER A 139 -11.77 11.70 -16.43
C SER A 139 -10.62 12.55 -17.02
N ALA A 140 -9.79 11.97 -17.89
CA ALA A 140 -8.83 12.62 -18.81
C ALA A 140 -7.56 13.32 -18.25
N VAL A 141 -6.43 12.60 -18.31
CA VAL A 141 -5.01 12.99 -18.55
C VAL A 141 -4.32 14.12 -17.74
N ASP A 142 -4.98 15.14 -17.17
CA ASP A 142 -4.32 16.24 -16.41
C ASP A 142 -4.54 16.16 -14.88
N HIS A 143 -4.89 14.97 -14.37
CA HIS A 143 -5.49 14.82 -13.05
C HIS A 143 -4.71 13.94 -12.08
N ARG A 144 -3.43 13.60 -12.31
CA ARG A 144 -2.74 12.66 -11.41
C ARG A 144 -2.65 13.17 -9.96
N GLU A 145 -2.31 14.44 -9.77
CA GLU A 145 -2.28 15.05 -8.44
C GLU A 145 -3.68 15.13 -7.83
N VAL A 146 -4.68 15.51 -8.63
CA VAL A 146 -6.09 15.55 -8.22
C VAL A 146 -6.57 14.17 -7.78
N MET A 147 -6.25 13.11 -8.54
CA MET A 147 -6.54 11.72 -8.21
C MET A 147 -5.96 11.33 -6.86
N ILE A 148 -4.66 11.64 -6.66
CA ILE A 148 -3.96 11.29 -5.44
C ILE A 148 -4.59 12.02 -4.26
N ASN A 149 -4.94 13.30 -4.41
CA ASN A 149 -5.60 14.07 -3.36
C ASN A 149 -7.00 13.51 -3.05
N GLN A 150 -7.79 13.14 -4.05
CA GLN A 150 -9.09 12.48 -3.85
C GLN A 150 -8.95 11.14 -3.11
N ILE A 151 -7.95 10.32 -3.48
CA ILE A 151 -7.65 9.07 -2.80
C ILE A 151 -7.24 9.33 -1.35
N ILE A 152 -6.33 10.27 -1.11
CA ILE A 152 -5.88 10.64 0.24
C ILE A 152 -7.07 11.12 1.08
N GLU A 153 -7.92 12.00 0.56
CA GLU A 153 -9.10 12.50 1.27
C GLU A 153 -10.06 11.38 1.65
N ALA A 154 -10.37 10.48 0.72
CA ALA A 154 -11.24 9.33 0.97
C ALA A 154 -10.66 8.40 2.05
N LEU A 155 -9.36 8.11 1.97
CA LEU A 155 -8.66 7.27 2.94
C LEU A 155 -8.57 7.93 4.33
N VAL A 156 -8.34 9.24 4.40
CA VAL A 156 -8.29 10.00 5.66
C VAL A 156 -9.66 9.98 6.35
N ARG A 157 -10.75 10.22 5.60
CA ARG A 157 -12.12 10.16 6.15
C ARG A 157 -12.43 8.75 6.68
N ALA A 158 -12.17 7.73 5.88
CA ALA A 158 -12.36 6.34 6.30
C ALA A 158 -11.52 5.98 7.53
N ALA A 159 -10.28 6.48 7.63
CA ALA A 159 -9.42 6.21 8.78
C ALA A 159 -9.98 6.86 10.06
N MET A 160 -10.46 8.10 9.98
CA MET A 160 -11.10 8.77 11.11
C MET A 160 -12.33 8.01 11.60
N GLU A 161 -13.16 7.51 10.69
CA GLU A 161 -14.36 6.72 11.01
C GLU A 161 -14.01 5.35 11.60
N CYS A 162 -13.15 4.57 10.94
CA CYS A 162 -12.74 3.24 11.37
C CYS A 162 -12.07 3.25 12.75
N PHE A 163 -11.14 4.19 12.94
CA PHE A 163 -10.36 4.26 14.18
C PHE A 163 -11.04 5.10 15.26
N LYS A 164 -12.13 5.80 14.94
CA LYS A 164 -12.84 6.73 15.85
C LYS A 164 -11.90 7.78 16.42
N ILE A 165 -11.09 8.37 15.55
CA ILE A 165 -10.09 9.38 15.88
C ILE A 165 -10.31 10.65 15.07
N GLN A 166 -9.64 11.72 15.50
CA GLN A 166 -9.38 12.88 14.65
C GLN A 166 -7.93 12.82 14.19
N LEU A 167 -7.70 13.11 12.91
CA LEU A 167 -6.36 13.22 12.36
C LEU A 167 -5.99 14.71 12.25
N ILE A 168 -4.84 15.06 12.82
CA ILE A 168 -4.25 16.39 12.74
C ILE A 168 -3.02 16.27 11.83
N THR A 169 -2.93 17.12 10.82
CA THR A 169 -1.78 17.13 9.92
C THR A 169 -0.67 17.94 10.54
N GLU A 170 0.47 17.30 10.81
CA GLU A 170 1.66 17.92 11.36
C GLU A 170 2.89 17.52 10.53
N PRO A 171 3.88 18.42 10.38
CA PRO A 171 5.18 18.02 9.84
C PRO A 171 5.92 17.13 10.85
N LEU A 172 6.92 16.40 10.38
CA LEU A 172 7.87 15.72 11.27
C LEU A 172 8.51 16.74 12.22
N SER A 173 8.52 16.42 13.50
CA SER A 173 9.18 17.19 14.55
C SER A 173 10.69 17.23 14.35
N GLU A 174 11.34 18.23 14.95
CA GLU A 174 12.80 18.35 14.91
C GLU A 174 13.48 17.09 15.48
N ARG A 175 12.91 16.51 16.54
CA ARG A 175 13.39 15.26 17.14
C ARG A 175 13.33 14.10 16.14
N GLU A 176 12.22 13.93 15.43
CA GLU A 176 12.09 12.87 14.41
C GLU A 176 13.10 13.07 13.28
N TRP A 177 13.34 14.31 12.85
CA TRP A 177 14.38 14.60 11.87
C TRP A 177 15.79 14.26 12.35
N ILE A 178 16.11 14.55 13.62
CA ILE A 178 17.39 14.17 14.22
C ILE A 178 17.52 12.65 14.23
N GLU A 179 16.49 11.93 14.69
CA GLU A 179 16.48 10.47 14.73
C GLU A 179 16.66 9.88 13.31
N ILE A 180 15.94 10.39 12.30
CA ILE A 180 16.07 9.99 10.89
C ILE A 180 17.49 10.23 10.36
N LYS A 181 18.08 11.40 10.60
CA LYS A 181 19.44 11.73 10.13
C LYS A 181 20.52 10.91 10.82
N SER A 182 20.28 10.50 12.07
CA SER A 182 21.18 9.63 12.83
C SER A 182 20.98 8.14 12.50
N PHE A 183 19.89 7.79 11.81
CA PHE A 183 19.55 6.41 11.51
C PHE A 183 20.54 5.84 10.49
N SER A 184 21.47 5.04 10.99
CA SER A 184 22.45 4.32 10.18
C SER A 184 21.89 2.94 9.85
N VAL A 185 21.78 2.62 8.55
CA VAL A 185 21.31 1.31 8.05
C VAL A 185 22.47 0.34 7.91
#